data_AF-A0AAD4BNU4-F1
#
_entry.id   AF-A0AAD4BNU4-F1
#
_cell.length_a   1.000
_cell.length_b   1.000
_cell.length_c   1.000
_cell.angle_alpha   90.00
_cell.angle_beta   90.00
_cell.angle_gamma   90.00
#
_symmetry.space_group_name_H-M   'P 1'
#
loop_
_entity.id
_entity.type
_entity.pdbx_description
1 polymer ?
#
loop_
_entity_poly.entity_id
_entity_poly.type
_entity_poly.pdbx_seq_one_letter_code
_entity_poly.pdbx_strand_id
1 'polypeptide(L)'
;MEGKELAGDFTRLASLIRNTLDSPGGDQHEKLYRLNLELQRVVTNIRQLPGLSRFLLPSLFSDLQRAAHHHQCEQVQLRRARHPALDRDPVHIPLQITLERVRDLSKEVNNLTVRATRADVTRELAAFLFRLWDQIVFPIVDFLLTMHPPQSRIWWCPTGEFSVHPLHAAGPFRKGQQNLPDLYISSYTLTLTPLIRARRHNPSNSPTRRKCFVAIGQAKAAGESKLLSVGAELNIIGQRVDAFATFTRIDGKQSCISRVVGKPGRNEWVHLACHCLPNRTQPFESALAPHDTLPSNGSSGAI
;
A
#
# COMPACT_ATOMS: atom_id res chain seq x y z
N MET A 1 6.58 30.92 -13.65
CA MET A 1 6.52 31.31 -12.22
C MET A 1 5.16 30.94 -11.62
N GLU A 2 4.06 31.24 -12.31
CA GLU A 2 2.67 30.94 -11.93
C GLU A 2 2.41 29.53 -11.37
N GLY A 3 2.93 28.47 -11.99
CA GLY A 3 2.73 27.10 -11.50
C GLY A 3 3.33 26.81 -10.12
N LYS A 4 4.44 27.47 -9.73
CA LYS A 4 5.05 27.29 -8.40
C LYS A 4 4.23 27.98 -7.32
N GLU A 5 3.67 29.13 -7.63
CA GLU A 5 2.80 29.91 -6.74
C GLU A 5 1.51 29.15 -6.47
N LEU A 6 0.83 28.67 -7.53
CA LEU A 6 -0.38 27.85 -7.42
C LEU A 6 -0.16 26.56 -6.61
N ALA A 7 1.01 25.93 -6.74
CA ALA A 7 1.37 24.76 -5.94
C ALA A 7 1.58 25.12 -4.45
N GLY A 8 2.20 26.26 -4.17
CA GLY A 8 2.34 26.81 -2.83
C GLY A 8 0.99 27.11 -2.18
N ASP A 9 0.10 27.79 -2.90
CA ASP A 9 -1.25 28.09 -2.43
C ASP A 9 -2.07 26.84 -2.17
N PHE A 10 -2.04 25.87 -3.10
CA PHE A 10 -2.73 24.60 -2.91
C PHE A 10 -2.27 23.88 -1.64
N THR A 11 -0.95 23.80 -1.41
CA THR A 11 -0.37 23.13 -0.23
C THR A 11 -0.75 23.85 1.05
N ARG A 12 -0.68 25.19 1.07
CA ARG A 12 -1.09 26.03 2.19
C ARG A 12 -2.56 25.83 2.54
N LEU A 13 -3.45 25.90 1.57
CA LEU A 13 -4.89 25.75 1.78
C LEU A 13 -5.27 24.34 2.23
N ALA A 14 -4.67 23.30 1.63
CA ALA A 14 -4.86 21.93 2.06
C ALA A 14 -4.42 21.70 3.52
N SER A 15 -3.32 22.32 3.93
CA SER A 15 -2.87 22.28 5.33
C SER A 15 -3.83 23.02 6.27
N LEU A 16 -4.33 24.20 5.88
CA LEU A 16 -5.26 24.99 6.69
C LEU A 16 -6.61 24.27 6.89
N ILE A 17 -7.13 23.63 5.83
CA ILE A 17 -8.35 22.83 5.91
C ILE A 17 -8.16 21.67 6.88
N ARG A 18 -7.05 20.92 6.76
CA ARG A 18 -6.74 19.81 7.66
C ARG A 18 -6.68 20.26 9.12
N ASN A 19 -5.87 21.28 9.42
CA ASN A 19 -5.72 21.80 10.79
C ASN A 19 -7.06 22.32 11.38
N THR A 20 -7.94 22.85 10.53
CA THR A 20 -9.26 23.33 10.96
C THR A 20 -10.20 22.18 11.28
N LEU A 21 -10.14 21.06 10.54
CA LEU A 21 -10.89 19.83 10.84
C LEU A 21 -10.42 19.15 12.14
N ASP A 22 -9.13 19.27 12.46
CA ASP A 22 -8.52 18.59 13.62
C ASP A 22 -8.70 19.37 14.95
N SER A 23 -9.15 20.62 14.89
CA SER A 23 -9.44 21.42 16.10
C SER A 23 -10.86 21.11 16.61
N PRO A 24 -11.18 21.30 17.90
CA PRO A 24 -12.57 21.34 18.37
C PRO A 24 -13.05 22.79 18.58
N GLY A 25 -14.09 23.25 17.86
CA GLY A 25 -14.67 24.59 18.05
C GLY A 25 -15.91 24.90 17.19
N GLY A 26 -16.78 25.81 17.66
CA GLY A 26 -18.12 26.06 17.09
C GLY A 26 -18.20 26.89 15.80
N ASP A 27 -17.12 27.56 15.36
CA ASP A 27 -17.08 28.41 14.14
C ASP A 27 -16.32 27.76 12.97
N GLN A 28 -16.25 26.43 12.95
CA GLN A 28 -15.47 25.70 11.95
C GLN A 28 -16.14 25.66 10.58
N HIS A 29 -17.47 25.59 10.53
CA HIS A 29 -18.18 25.41 9.27
C HIS A 29 -17.98 26.60 8.32
N GLU A 30 -18.10 27.83 8.81
CA GLU A 30 -17.92 29.03 7.97
C GLU A 30 -16.48 29.16 7.49
N LYS A 31 -15.51 28.91 8.38
CA LYS A 31 -14.08 28.93 8.04
C LYS A 31 -13.73 27.84 7.02
N LEU A 32 -14.22 26.61 7.21
CA LEU A 32 -14.01 25.50 6.27
C LEU A 32 -14.69 25.76 4.94
N TYR A 33 -15.86 26.39 4.94
CA TYR A 33 -16.56 26.77 3.71
C TYR A 33 -15.72 27.77 2.89
N ARG A 34 -15.21 28.84 3.53
CA ARG A 34 -14.34 29.83 2.86
C ARG A 34 -13.05 29.21 2.32
N LEU A 35 -12.37 28.40 3.13
CA LEU A 35 -11.14 27.71 2.70
C LEU A 35 -11.39 26.77 1.52
N ASN A 36 -12.53 26.07 1.51
CA ASN A 36 -12.90 25.21 0.39
C ASN A 36 -13.18 26.02 -0.89
N LEU A 37 -13.86 27.16 -0.80
CA LEU A 37 -14.07 28.03 -1.96
C LEU A 37 -12.74 28.51 -2.55
N GLU A 38 -11.81 28.94 -1.69
CA GLU A 38 -10.49 29.38 -2.13
C GLU A 38 -9.69 28.23 -2.76
N LEU A 39 -9.75 27.03 -2.16
CA LEU A 39 -9.15 25.82 -2.72
C LEU A 39 -9.72 25.50 -4.11
N GLN A 40 -11.05 25.58 -4.30
CA GLN A 40 -11.68 25.34 -5.60
C GLN A 40 -11.23 26.36 -6.65
N ARG A 41 -11.03 27.62 -6.27
CA ARG A 41 -10.48 28.65 -7.16
C ARG A 41 -9.05 28.30 -7.59
N VAL A 42 -8.18 27.93 -6.65
CA VAL A 42 -6.80 27.52 -6.94
C VAL A 42 -6.78 26.27 -7.84
N VAL A 43 -7.62 25.27 -7.55
CA VAL A 43 -7.75 24.07 -8.39
C VAL A 43 -8.22 24.42 -9.81
N THR A 44 -9.14 25.36 -9.95
CA THR A 44 -9.61 25.85 -11.25
C THR A 44 -8.48 26.49 -12.06
N ASN A 45 -7.66 27.32 -11.41
CA ASN A 45 -6.50 27.95 -12.05
C ASN A 45 -5.44 26.90 -12.44
N ILE A 46 -5.16 25.92 -11.58
CA ILE A 46 -4.25 24.82 -11.90
C ILE A 46 -4.72 24.05 -13.14
N ARG A 47 -6.04 23.85 -13.30
CA ARG A 47 -6.60 23.17 -14.47
C ARG A 47 -6.48 23.96 -15.78
N GLN A 48 -6.21 25.27 -15.73
CA GLN A 48 -5.92 26.02 -16.96
C GLN A 48 -4.49 25.83 -17.46
N LEU A 49 -3.59 25.27 -16.64
CA LEU A 49 -2.22 25.02 -17.06
C LEU A 49 -2.13 23.84 -18.04
N PRO A 50 -1.25 23.92 -19.07
CA PRO A 50 -1.04 22.83 -20.02
C PRO A 50 -0.71 21.51 -19.31
N GLY A 51 -1.43 20.43 -19.68
CA GLY A 51 -1.24 19.09 -19.10
C GLY A 51 -1.88 18.88 -17.72
N LEU A 52 -2.48 19.92 -17.10
CA LEU A 52 -3.11 19.85 -15.78
C LEU A 52 -4.63 20.04 -15.81
N SER A 53 -5.26 20.05 -16.99
CA SER A 53 -6.71 20.21 -17.17
C SER A 53 -7.58 19.24 -16.36
N ARG A 54 -7.02 18.10 -15.96
CA ARG A 54 -7.69 17.10 -15.12
C ARG A 54 -7.15 17.01 -13.69
N PHE A 55 -6.45 18.04 -13.21
CA PHE A 55 -5.91 18.08 -11.85
C PHE A 55 -7.02 17.82 -10.82
N LEU A 56 -6.80 16.85 -9.93
CA LEU A 56 -7.77 16.34 -8.94
C LEU A 56 -9.12 15.84 -9.49
N LEU A 57 -9.24 15.60 -10.79
CA LEU A 57 -10.39 14.88 -11.34
C LEU A 57 -10.12 13.37 -11.35
N PRO A 58 -11.17 12.52 -11.29
CA PRO A 58 -11.03 11.09 -11.48
C PRO A 58 -10.32 10.76 -12.81
N SER A 59 -9.54 9.67 -12.78
CA SER A 59 -8.96 9.07 -13.99
C SER A 59 -10.08 8.76 -14.99
N LEU A 60 -9.84 9.02 -16.27
CA LEU A 60 -10.80 8.68 -17.32
C LEU A 60 -11.00 7.17 -17.37
N PHE A 61 -12.22 6.77 -17.71
CA PHE A 61 -12.55 5.36 -17.90
C PHE A 61 -11.62 4.66 -18.89
N SER A 62 -11.33 5.30 -20.03
CA SER A 62 -10.40 4.82 -21.04
C SER A 62 -8.96 4.64 -20.52
N ASP A 63 -8.54 5.45 -19.55
CA ASP A 63 -7.24 5.28 -18.89
C ASP A 63 -7.23 4.07 -17.95
N LEU A 64 -8.34 3.83 -17.23
CA LEU A 64 -8.54 2.65 -16.38
C LEU A 64 -8.58 1.37 -17.21
N GLN A 65 -9.25 1.41 -18.35
CA GLN A 65 -9.31 0.33 -19.34
C GLN A 65 -7.92 -0.04 -19.87
N ARG A 66 -7.12 0.95 -20.30
CA ARG A 66 -5.71 0.74 -20.72
C ARG A 66 -4.86 0.07 -19.62
N ALA A 67 -5.15 0.33 -18.35
CA ALA A 67 -4.48 -0.34 -17.24
C ALA A 67 -4.94 -1.80 -17.02
N ALA A 68 -6.04 -2.26 -17.59
CA ALA A 68 -6.41 -3.67 -17.59
C ALA A 68 -5.78 -4.46 -18.76
N HIS A 69 -5.34 -3.80 -19.83
CA HIS A 69 -4.94 -4.44 -21.10
C HIS A 69 -3.59 -5.15 -21.14
N HIS A 70 -2.62 -4.79 -20.29
CA HIS A 70 -1.29 -5.39 -20.41
C HIS A 70 -1.32 -6.84 -19.91
N HIS A 71 -0.96 -7.79 -20.79
CA HIS A 71 -0.98 -9.26 -20.68
C HIS A 71 -0.32 -9.91 -19.45
N GLN A 72 0.09 -9.14 -18.44
CA GLN A 72 0.74 -9.61 -17.22
C GLN A 72 -0.03 -9.19 -15.96
N CYS A 73 -1.30 -8.80 -16.06
CA CYS A 73 -2.05 -8.23 -14.92
C CYS A 73 -3.54 -8.60 -14.98
N GLU A 74 -3.95 -9.68 -14.33
CA GLU A 74 -5.37 -9.96 -14.08
C GLU A 74 -5.84 -9.19 -12.86
N GLN A 75 -6.95 -8.46 -12.98
CA GLN A 75 -7.46 -7.63 -11.90
C GLN A 75 -8.66 -8.29 -11.26
N VAL A 76 -8.55 -8.56 -9.96
CA VAL A 76 -9.66 -9.09 -9.17
C VAL A 76 -10.19 -7.97 -8.30
N GLN A 77 -11.37 -7.48 -8.66
CA GLN A 77 -12.11 -6.51 -7.84
C GLN A 77 -13.07 -7.24 -6.92
N LEU A 78 -12.84 -7.14 -5.60
CA LEU A 78 -13.76 -7.66 -4.60
C LEU A 78 -14.67 -6.51 -4.14
N ARG A 79 -15.89 -6.45 -4.71
CA ARG A 79 -16.90 -5.42 -4.39
C ARG A 79 -18.32 -6.00 -4.54
N ARG A 80 -19.26 -5.53 -3.70
CA ARG A 80 -20.70 -5.76 -3.94
C ARG A 80 -21.19 -4.85 -5.07
N ALA A 81 -21.80 -5.46 -6.09
CA ALA A 81 -22.22 -4.90 -7.37
C ALA A 81 -22.48 -3.37 -7.43
N ARG A 82 -21.81 -2.70 -8.37
CA ARG A 82 -22.28 -1.55 -9.18
C ARG A 82 -21.18 -1.22 -10.21
N HIS A 83 -21.51 -1.36 -11.50
CA HIS A 83 -20.70 -1.13 -12.73
C HIS A 83 -19.99 0.25 -12.77
N PRO A 84 -18.85 0.44 -13.50
CA PRO A 84 -18.72 0.30 -14.97
C PRO A 84 -17.47 -0.48 -15.47
N ALA A 85 -17.51 -0.84 -16.76
CA ALA A 85 -16.82 -1.94 -17.45
C ALA A 85 -15.27 -1.88 -17.58
N LEU A 86 -14.67 -2.98 -18.05
CA LEU A 86 -13.33 -3.08 -18.66
C LEU A 86 -13.54 -3.74 -20.04
N ASP A 87 -12.52 -3.79 -20.91
CA ASP A 87 -12.70 -4.08 -22.36
C ASP A 87 -13.15 -5.53 -22.70
N ARG A 88 -13.19 -6.42 -21.69
CA ARG A 88 -14.14 -7.53 -21.62
C ARG A 88 -15.06 -7.22 -20.46
N ASP A 89 -16.36 -7.47 -20.62
CA ASP A 89 -17.33 -7.31 -19.54
C ASP A 89 -16.73 -7.92 -18.26
N PRO A 90 -16.60 -7.14 -17.17
CA PRO A 90 -16.05 -7.65 -15.93
C PRO A 90 -16.73 -8.96 -15.59
N VAL A 91 -15.95 -10.05 -15.56
CA VAL A 91 -16.52 -11.35 -15.25
C VAL A 91 -16.81 -11.37 -13.76
N HIS A 92 -18.09 -11.41 -13.43
CA HIS A 92 -18.51 -11.50 -12.05
C HIS A 92 -18.37 -12.95 -11.58
N ILE A 93 -17.42 -13.18 -10.68
CA ILE A 93 -17.26 -14.46 -9.99
C ILE A 93 -18.09 -14.40 -8.71
N PRO A 94 -19.23 -15.11 -8.63
CA PRO A 94 -20.07 -15.08 -7.44
C PRO A 94 -19.35 -15.78 -6.29
N LEU A 95 -19.07 -15.03 -5.22
CA LEU A 95 -18.55 -15.60 -3.98
C LEU A 95 -19.71 -16.05 -3.09
N GLN A 96 -19.63 -17.28 -2.59
CA GLN A 96 -20.61 -17.83 -1.66
C GLN A 96 -20.29 -17.41 -0.22
N ILE A 97 -20.12 -16.10 0.00
CA ILE A 97 -19.79 -15.51 1.31
C ILE A 97 -20.62 -14.27 1.58
N THR A 98 -21.11 -14.14 2.81
CA THR A 98 -21.88 -12.97 3.25
C THR A 98 -20.95 -11.87 3.76
N LEU A 99 -21.39 -10.61 3.71
CA LEU A 99 -20.62 -9.50 4.27
C LEU A 99 -20.40 -9.65 5.78
N GLU A 100 -21.38 -10.20 6.49
CA GLU A 100 -21.26 -10.54 7.91
C GLU A 100 -20.13 -11.53 8.14
N ARG A 101 -20.07 -12.59 7.33
CA ARG A 101 -18.98 -13.56 7.42
C ARG A 101 -17.61 -12.95 7.15
N VAL A 102 -17.51 -12.04 6.17
CA VAL A 102 -16.27 -11.30 5.90
C VAL A 102 -15.86 -10.44 7.11
N ARG A 103 -16.80 -9.78 7.77
CA ARG A 103 -16.52 -9.01 9.01
C ARG A 103 -16.03 -9.90 10.15
N ASP A 104 -16.58 -11.10 10.28
CA ASP A 104 -16.12 -12.05 11.30
C ASP A 104 -14.70 -12.54 11.01
N LEU A 105 -14.38 -12.80 9.75
CA LEU A 105 -13.01 -13.09 9.31
C LEU A 105 -12.06 -11.90 9.56
N SER A 106 -12.51 -10.65 9.35
CA SER A 106 -11.75 -9.44 9.70
C SER A 106 -11.43 -9.37 11.20
N LYS A 107 -12.39 -9.71 12.07
CA LYS A 107 -12.16 -9.76 13.53
C LYS A 107 -11.17 -10.86 13.89
N GLU A 108 -11.32 -12.02 13.27
CA GLU A 108 -10.46 -13.18 13.53
C GLU A 108 -8.99 -12.90 13.17
N VAL A 109 -8.72 -12.37 11.96
CA VAL A 109 -7.34 -12.07 11.54
C VAL A 109 -6.68 -11.01 12.42
N ASN A 110 -7.46 -10.03 12.88
CA ASN A 110 -6.98 -9.03 13.83
C ASN A 110 -6.55 -9.66 15.16
N ASN A 111 -7.36 -10.57 15.69
CA ASN A 111 -7.05 -11.30 16.93
C ASN A 111 -5.82 -12.20 16.78
N LEU A 112 -5.67 -12.88 15.64
CA LEU A 112 -4.49 -13.70 15.33
C LEU A 112 -3.22 -12.85 15.27
N THR A 113 -3.29 -11.66 14.67
CA THR A 113 -2.15 -10.74 14.53
C THR A 113 -1.65 -10.25 15.88
N VAL A 114 -2.56 -9.96 16.83
CA VAL A 114 -2.19 -9.56 18.20
C VAL A 114 -1.50 -10.68 18.97
N ARG A 115 -1.85 -11.94 18.67
CA ARG A 115 -1.33 -13.13 19.37
C ARG A 115 -0.07 -13.72 18.75
N ALA A 116 0.42 -13.20 17.62
CA ALA A 116 1.38 -13.80 16.70
C ALA A 116 2.80 -14.11 17.25
N THR A 117 3.03 -14.02 18.56
CA THR A 117 4.30 -14.33 19.22
C THR A 117 4.41 -15.78 19.71
N ARG A 118 3.42 -16.64 19.42
CA ARG A 118 3.32 -18.01 19.95
C ARG A 118 3.24 -19.06 18.83
N ALA A 119 3.90 -20.21 19.03
CA ALA A 119 3.91 -21.33 18.08
C ALA A 119 2.50 -21.88 17.76
N ASP A 120 1.55 -21.79 18.69
CA ASP A 120 0.15 -22.22 18.49
C ASP A 120 -0.57 -21.42 17.39
N VAL A 121 -0.11 -20.19 17.10
CA VAL A 121 -0.73 -19.31 16.09
C VAL A 121 -0.53 -19.85 14.68
N THR A 122 0.51 -20.65 14.42
CA THR A 122 0.76 -21.17 13.06
C THR A 122 -0.37 -22.07 12.57
N ARG A 123 -0.95 -22.91 13.44
CA ARG A 123 -2.06 -23.80 13.08
C ARG A 123 -3.38 -23.03 12.93
N GLU A 124 -3.64 -22.09 13.83
CA GLU A 124 -4.83 -21.21 13.75
C GLU A 124 -4.78 -20.36 12.46
N LEU A 125 -3.60 -19.83 12.12
CA LEU A 125 -3.37 -19.06 10.90
C LEU A 125 -3.57 -19.92 9.65
N ALA A 126 -3.04 -21.14 9.60
CA ALA A 126 -3.26 -22.05 8.47
C ALA A 126 -4.75 -22.37 8.30
N ALA A 127 -5.48 -22.62 9.39
CA ALA A 127 -6.93 -22.86 9.35
C ALA A 127 -7.71 -21.62 8.87
N PHE A 128 -7.28 -20.42 9.27
CA PHE A 128 -7.84 -19.17 8.78
C PHE A 128 -7.60 -18.96 7.28
N LEU A 129 -6.36 -19.14 6.83
CA LEU A 129 -5.98 -19.02 5.43
C LEU A 129 -6.67 -20.07 4.54
N PHE A 130 -6.95 -21.27 5.08
CA PHE A 130 -7.79 -22.27 4.42
C PHE A 130 -9.23 -21.79 4.22
N ARG A 131 -9.84 -21.11 5.20
CA ARG A 131 -11.19 -20.56 5.02
C ARG A 131 -11.23 -19.42 4.00
N LEU A 132 -10.19 -18.58 3.97
CA LEU A 132 -10.05 -17.59 2.90
C LEU A 132 -9.89 -18.24 1.53
N TRP A 133 -9.14 -19.35 1.47
CA TRP A 133 -9.02 -20.14 0.26
C TRP A 133 -10.39 -20.64 -0.21
N ASP A 134 -11.06 -21.43 0.62
CA ASP A 134 -12.32 -22.09 0.26
C ASP A 134 -13.43 -21.10 -0.12
N GLN A 135 -13.59 -20.01 0.64
CA GLN A 135 -14.75 -19.11 0.50
C GLN A 135 -14.53 -17.95 -0.48
N ILE A 136 -13.28 -17.56 -0.74
CA ILE A 136 -12.95 -16.34 -1.51
C ILE A 136 -11.99 -16.66 -2.66
N VAL A 137 -10.83 -17.23 -2.36
CA VAL A 137 -9.73 -17.29 -3.34
C VAL A 137 -9.91 -18.45 -4.32
N PHE A 138 -10.41 -19.61 -3.89
CA PHE A 138 -10.58 -20.78 -4.73
C PHE A 138 -11.54 -20.54 -5.91
N PRO A 139 -12.74 -19.95 -5.74
CA PRO A 139 -13.62 -19.65 -6.88
C PRO A 139 -12.96 -18.75 -7.92
N ILE A 140 -12.05 -17.87 -7.47
CA ILE A 140 -11.31 -16.96 -8.35
C ILE A 140 -10.22 -17.74 -9.08
N VAL A 141 -9.41 -18.51 -8.36
CA VAL A 141 -8.34 -19.35 -8.93
C VAL A 141 -8.88 -20.37 -9.92
N ASP A 142 -9.98 -21.06 -9.59
CA ASP A 142 -10.63 -22.05 -10.44
C ASP A 142 -11.03 -21.43 -11.79
N PHE A 143 -11.64 -20.24 -11.75
CA PHE A 143 -11.94 -19.48 -12.95
C PHE A 143 -10.67 -19.03 -13.70
N LEU A 144 -9.68 -18.46 -13.01
CA LEU A 144 -8.47 -17.94 -13.65
C LEU A 144 -7.66 -19.03 -14.35
N LEU A 145 -7.61 -20.25 -13.81
CA LEU A 145 -6.91 -21.38 -14.44
C LEU A 145 -7.50 -21.77 -15.80
N THR A 146 -8.77 -21.45 -16.06
CA THR A 146 -9.40 -21.69 -17.38
C THR A 146 -9.02 -20.65 -18.43
N MET A 147 -8.57 -19.47 -17.98
CA MET A 147 -8.36 -18.30 -18.83
C MET A 147 -6.87 -17.94 -18.98
N HIS A 148 -6.06 -18.29 -17.99
CA HIS A 148 -4.69 -17.81 -17.84
C HIS A 148 -3.75 -18.88 -17.29
N PRO A 149 -2.50 -18.91 -17.77
CA PRO A 149 -1.54 -19.90 -17.30
C PRO A 149 -1.16 -19.63 -15.84
N PRO A 150 -0.82 -20.68 -15.07
CA PRO A 150 -0.14 -20.52 -13.79
C PRO A 150 1.10 -19.61 -13.93
N GLN A 151 1.50 -19.01 -12.82
CA GLN A 151 2.58 -18.02 -12.68
C GLN A 151 2.25 -16.63 -13.26
N SER A 152 1.05 -16.45 -13.82
CA SER A 152 0.54 -15.11 -14.15
C SER A 152 0.40 -14.25 -12.89
N ARG A 153 0.35 -12.92 -13.05
CA ARG A 153 0.22 -11.99 -11.93
C ARG A 153 -1.22 -11.55 -11.74
N ILE A 154 -1.69 -11.68 -10.50
CA ILE A 154 -2.98 -11.18 -10.03
C ILE A 154 -2.77 -9.85 -9.30
N TRP A 155 -3.56 -8.85 -9.66
CA TRP A 155 -3.74 -7.60 -8.93
C TRP A 155 -5.05 -7.63 -8.15
N TRP A 156 -4.95 -7.85 -6.85
CA TRP A 156 -6.04 -7.73 -5.90
C TRP A 156 -6.37 -6.25 -5.68
N CYS A 157 -7.61 -5.87 -5.93
CA CYS A 157 -8.15 -4.56 -5.57
C CYS A 157 -9.24 -4.73 -4.51
N PRO A 158 -8.91 -5.17 -3.27
CA PRO A 158 -9.89 -5.40 -2.23
C PRO A 158 -10.44 -4.07 -1.71
N THR A 159 -11.73 -4.06 -1.37
CA THR A 159 -12.41 -2.89 -0.81
C THR A 159 -13.09 -3.21 0.52
N GLY A 160 -13.15 -2.22 1.41
CA GLY A 160 -13.79 -2.36 2.71
C GLY A 160 -13.17 -3.49 3.55
N GLU A 161 -14.03 -4.37 4.07
CA GLU A 161 -13.62 -5.48 4.93
C GLU A 161 -12.65 -6.47 4.25
N PHE A 162 -12.65 -6.57 2.92
CA PHE A 162 -11.71 -7.44 2.22
C PHE A 162 -10.26 -6.94 2.30
N SER A 163 -10.03 -5.65 2.59
CA SER A 163 -8.69 -5.04 2.51
C SER A 163 -7.71 -5.52 3.58
N VAL A 164 -8.20 -6.08 4.69
CA VAL A 164 -7.34 -6.60 5.78
C VAL A 164 -6.94 -8.06 5.60
N HIS A 165 -7.47 -8.74 4.59
CA HIS A 165 -7.29 -10.17 4.42
C HIS A 165 -6.02 -10.49 3.62
N PRO A 166 -5.17 -11.41 4.10
CA PRO A 166 -3.98 -11.86 3.38
C PRO A 166 -4.34 -12.86 2.26
N LEU A 167 -5.15 -12.42 1.30
CA LEU A 167 -5.61 -13.24 0.16
C LEU A 167 -4.46 -13.94 -0.55
N HIS A 168 -3.34 -13.24 -0.75
CA HIS A 168 -2.11 -13.76 -1.36
C HIS A 168 -1.53 -15.00 -0.67
N ALA A 169 -1.80 -15.17 0.63
CA ALA A 169 -1.29 -16.29 1.42
C ALA A 169 -2.31 -17.42 1.56
N ALA A 170 -3.51 -17.28 0.98
CA ALA A 170 -4.53 -18.31 1.06
C ALA A 170 -4.10 -19.59 0.33
N GLY A 171 -4.50 -20.74 0.86
CA GLY A 171 -4.21 -22.03 0.25
C GLY A 171 -4.93 -23.17 0.93
N PRO A 172 -4.94 -24.36 0.32
CA PRO A 172 -5.51 -25.55 0.93
C PRO A 172 -4.65 -26.09 2.09
N PHE A 173 -3.34 -25.79 2.15
CA PHE A 173 -2.39 -26.33 3.13
C PHE A 173 -2.43 -27.86 3.28
N ARG A 174 -2.70 -28.56 2.17
CA ARG A 174 -2.74 -30.03 2.11
C ARG A 174 -1.59 -30.55 1.26
N LYS A 175 -1.03 -31.69 1.65
CA LYS A 175 0.05 -32.34 0.90
C LYS A 175 -0.43 -32.65 -0.52
N GLY A 176 0.36 -32.26 -1.52
CA GLY A 176 0.06 -32.48 -2.93
C GLY A 176 -0.87 -31.43 -3.57
N GLN A 177 -1.29 -30.41 -2.82
CA GLN A 177 -2.05 -29.28 -3.36
C GLN A 177 -1.22 -28.00 -3.33
N GLN A 178 -1.39 -27.17 -4.36
CA GLN A 178 -0.70 -25.89 -4.49
C GLN A 178 -1.48 -24.80 -3.74
N ASN A 179 -0.77 -23.96 -3.00
CA ASN A 179 -1.36 -22.75 -2.42
C ASN A 179 -1.35 -21.61 -3.45
N LEU A 180 -2.04 -20.50 -3.18
CA LEU A 180 -2.04 -19.37 -4.11
C LEU A 180 -0.63 -18.89 -4.50
N PRO A 181 0.36 -18.77 -3.58
CA PRO A 181 1.73 -18.38 -3.95
C PRO A 181 2.42 -19.33 -4.92
N ASP A 182 2.02 -20.60 -4.96
CA ASP A 182 2.58 -21.61 -5.86
C ASP A 182 1.96 -21.53 -7.26
N LEU A 183 0.77 -20.93 -7.37
CA LEU A 183 -0.03 -20.83 -8.60
C LEU A 183 0.10 -19.47 -9.27
N TYR A 184 0.13 -18.37 -8.53
CA TYR A 184 0.05 -17.02 -9.09
C TYR A 184 0.90 -16.03 -8.30
N ILE A 185 1.41 -15.01 -9.01
CA ILE A 185 2.11 -13.89 -8.39
C ILE A 185 1.07 -12.87 -7.92
N SER A 186 0.88 -12.74 -6.62
CA SER A 186 -0.09 -11.79 -6.06
C SER A 186 0.49 -10.38 -5.87
N SER A 187 -0.31 -9.36 -6.16
CA SER A 187 -0.01 -7.95 -5.92
C SER A 187 -1.28 -7.22 -5.51
N TYR A 188 -1.16 -6.14 -4.74
CA TYR A 188 -2.30 -5.38 -4.25
C TYR A 188 -2.30 -3.96 -4.79
N THR A 189 -3.49 -3.42 -5.01
CA THR A 189 -3.69 -2.00 -5.28
C THR A 189 -4.96 -1.52 -4.59
N LEU A 190 -5.00 -0.26 -4.14
CA LEU A 190 -6.21 0.33 -3.55
C LEU A 190 -7.17 0.87 -4.61
N THR A 191 -6.65 1.23 -5.77
CA THR A 191 -7.41 1.69 -6.95
C THR A 191 -6.63 1.35 -8.22
N LEU A 192 -7.20 1.56 -9.40
CA LEU A 192 -6.46 1.35 -10.66
C LEU A 192 -5.53 2.53 -11.01
N THR A 193 -5.69 3.69 -10.37
CA THR A 193 -4.90 4.91 -10.68
C THR A 193 -3.40 4.74 -10.45
N PRO A 194 -2.91 4.15 -9.33
CA PRO A 194 -1.49 3.85 -9.15
C PRO A 194 -0.91 2.96 -10.24
N LEU A 195 -1.67 1.96 -10.71
CA LEU A 195 -1.23 1.07 -11.79
C LEU A 195 -1.06 1.82 -13.11
N ILE A 196 -1.98 2.72 -13.45
CA ILE A 196 -1.84 3.60 -14.63
C ILE A 196 -0.56 4.43 -14.51
N ARG A 197 -0.34 5.07 -13.36
CA ARG A 197 0.81 5.96 -13.13
C ARG A 197 2.12 5.19 -13.21
N ALA A 198 2.22 4.03 -12.54
CA ALA A 198 3.41 3.19 -12.53
C ALA A 198 3.82 2.76 -13.95
N ARG A 199 2.85 2.46 -14.81
CA ARG A 199 3.11 2.06 -16.20
C ARG A 199 3.53 3.23 -17.09
N ARG A 200 2.93 4.41 -16.91
CA ARG A 200 3.33 5.62 -17.64
C ARG A 200 4.76 6.04 -17.31
N HIS A 201 5.18 5.80 -16.06
CA HIS A 201 6.50 6.15 -15.56
C HIS A 201 7.52 5.02 -15.69
N ASN A 202 7.29 3.98 -16.50
CA ASN A 202 8.27 2.92 -16.67
C ASN A 202 9.57 3.54 -17.22
N PRO A 203 10.60 3.74 -16.38
CA PRO A 203 11.85 4.29 -16.86
C PRO A 203 12.37 3.24 -17.84
N SER A 204 12.79 3.67 -19.03
CA SER A 204 13.62 2.83 -19.89
C SER A 204 14.64 2.14 -18.98
N ASN A 205 14.56 0.80 -18.88
CA ASN A 205 15.54 -0.01 -18.16
C ASN A 205 16.84 0.14 -18.96
N SER A 206 17.53 1.25 -18.73
CA SER A 206 18.89 1.46 -19.20
C SER A 206 19.72 0.36 -18.54
N PRO A 207 20.23 -0.62 -19.31
CA PRO A 207 20.98 -1.74 -18.75
C PRO A 207 22.31 -1.30 -18.13
N THR A 208 22.70 -0.04 -18.30
CA THR A 208 24.08 0.42 -18.10
C THR A 208 24.35 1.06 -16.75
N ARG A 209 23.33 1.31 -15.90
CA ARG A 209 23.55 1.90 -14.56
C ARG A 209 23.16 0.94 -13.43
N ARG A 210 24.09 0.70 -12.49
CA ARG A 210 23.77 0.02 -11.21
C ARG A 210 22.67 0.80 -10.50
N LYS A 211 21.62 0.11 -10.07
CA LYS A 211 20.53 0.70 -9.29
C LYS A 211 21.05 1.10 -7.90
N CYS A 212 20.53 2.16 -7.30
CA CYS A 212 20.83 2.52 -5.92
C CYS A 212 19.85 1.81 -4.99
N PHE A 213 20.40 1.07 -4.03
CA PHE A 213 19.67 0.36 -2.99
C PHE A 213 20.06 0.95 -1.63
N VAL A 214 19.08 1.32 -0.82
CA VAL A 214 19.30 1.75 0.57
C VAL A 214 18.58 0.81 1.54
N ALA A 215 19.34 0.25 2.47
CA ALA A 215 18.86 -0.52 3.61
C ALA A 215 18.89 0.36 4.87
N ILE A 216 17.74 0.51 5.52
CA ILE A 216 17.57 1.30 6.75
C ILE A 216 17.14 0.35 7.86
N GLY A 217 17.92 0.24 8.93
CA GLY A 217 17.68 -0.70 10.02
C GLY A 217 17.69 -0.06 11.41
N GLN A 218 16.56 -0.12 12.12
CA GLN A 218 16.49 0.33 13.52
C GLN A 218 16.08 -0.83 14.43
N ALA A 219 17.09 -1.47 15.03
CA ALA A 219 16.89 -2.64 15.88
C ALA A 219 16.27 -2.31 17.25
N LYS A 220 16.47 -1.10 17.78
CA LYS A 220 15.98 -0.70 19.10
C LYS A 220 15.40 0.71 19.04
N ALA A 221 14.08 0.82 18.86
CA ALA A 221 13.39 2.10 19.00
C ALA A 221 13.16 2.43 20.49
N ALA A 222 12.93 3.70 20.81
CA ALA A 222 12.62 4.11 22.18
C ALA A 222 11.27 3.50 22.63
N GLY A 223 11.24 2.86 23.79
CA GLY A 223 10.03 2.20 24.32
C GLY A 223 9.73 0.82 23.74
N GLU A 224 10.49 0.35 22.74
CA GLU A 224 10.25 -0.91 22.04
C GLU A 224 11.26 -2.01 22.41
N SER A 225 10.83 -3.27 22.27
CA SER A 225 11.70 -4.43 22.42
C SER A 225 12.72 -4.52 21.27
N LYS A 226 13.92 -5.03 21.52
CA LYS A 226 14.96 -5.09 20.48
C LYS A 226 14.62 -6.15 19.42
N LEU A 227 14.57 -5.74 18.16
CA LEU A 227 14.56 -6.64 17.00
C LEU A 227 15.95 -7.27 16.83
N LEU A 228 16.04 -8.58 17.06
CA LEU A 228 17.32 -9.28 17.13
C LEU A 228 18.01 -9.45 15.77
N SER A 229 17.23 -9.53 14.69
CA SER A 229 17.71 -9.95 13.38
C SER A 229 18.06 -8.81 12.42
N VAL A 230 17.73 -7.55 12.76
CA VAL A 230 17.91 -6.40 11.85
C VAL A 230 19.34 -6.31 11.31
N GLY A 231 20.33 -6.45 12.19
CA GLY A 231 21.74 -6.38 11.79
C GLY A 231 22.13 -7.46 10.78
N ALA A 232 21.70 -8.71 11.04
CA ALA A 232 21.97 -9.87 10.21
C ALA A 232 21.20 -9.83 8.87
N GLU A 233 19.93 -9.43 8.90
CA GLU A 233 19.09 -9.21 7.73
C GLU A 233 19.74 -8.24 6.75
N LEU A 234 20.16 -7.07 7.23
CA LEU A 234 20.81 -6.06 6.40
C LEU A 234 22.16 -6.54 5.82
N ASN A 235 22.91 -7.39 6.54
CA ASN A 235 24.15 -7.99 6.03
C ASN A 235 23.87 -8.95 4.87
N ILE A 236 22.89 -9.83 5.02
CA ILE A 236 22.48 -10.79 3.99
C ILE A 236 22.00 -10.05 2.74
N ILE A 237 21.19 -8.99 2.92
CA ILE A 237 20.71 -8.18 1.81
C ILE A 237 21.89 -7.52 1.08
N GLY A 238 22.80 -6.88 1.81
CA GLY A 238 23.99 -6.25 1.23
C GLY A 238 24.80 -7.22 0.37
N GLN A 239 25.07 -8.42 0.88
CA GLN A 239 25.80 -9.47 0.14
C GLN A 239 25.09 -9.90 -1.14
N ARG A 240 23.75 -9.97 -1.13
CA ARG A 240 22.96 -10.41 -2.29
C ARG A 240 22.83 -9.34 -3.37
N VAL A 241 22.70 -8.08 -2.98
CA VAL A 241 22.44 -6.98 -3.92
C VAL A 241 23.71 -6.35 -4.49
N ASP A 242 24.87 -6.53 -3.84
CA ASP A 242 26.13 -5.94 -4.30
C ASP A 242 26.53 -6.41 -5.71
N ALA A 243 26.04 -7.57 -6.14
CA ALA A 243 26.25 -8.05 -7.51
C ALA A 243 25.58 -7.17 -8.60
N PHE A 244 24.52 -6.41 -8.27
CA PHE A 244 23.71 -5.69 -9.28
C PHE A 244 23.23 -4.28 -8.88
N ALA A 245 23.50 -3.83 -7.65
CA ALA A 245 23.08 -2.53 -7.15
C ALA A 245 24.13 -1.91 -6.23
N THR A 246 24.24 -0.58 -6.25
CA THR A 246 25.03 0.18 -5.28
C THR A 246 24.30 0.14 -3.95
N PHE A 247 24.91 -0.47 -2.93
CA PHE A 247 24.29 -0.66 -1.62
C PHE A 247 24.70 0.41 -0.62
N THR A 248 23.71 1.06 0.01
CA THR A 248 23.90 1.97 1.14
C THR A 248 23.23 1.38 2.37
N ARG A 249 23.96 1.25 3.47
CA ARG A 249 23.42 0.83 4.77
C ARG A 249 23.30 2.03 5.70
N ILE A 250 22.18 2.12 6.43
CA ILE A 250 21.93 3.11 7.47
C ILE A 250 21.32 2.38 8.66
N ASP A 251 22.00 2.29 9.79
CA ASP A 251 21.47 1.58 10.96
C ASP A 251 21.86 2.17 12.32
N GLY A 252 21.13 1.74 13.35
CA GLY A 252 21.36 2.15 14.73
C GLY A 252 21.31 3.66 14.88
N LYS A 253 22.37 4.29 15.40
CA LYS A 253 22.38 5.74 15.60
C LYS A 253 22.29 6.55 14.28
N GLN A 254 22.61 5.92 13.14
CA GLN A 254 22.58 6.59 11.84
C GLN A 254 21.18 6.63 11.22
N SER A 255 20.26 5.77 11.64
CA SER A 255 18.87 5.75 11.18
C SER A 255 18.02 6.82 11.88
N CYS A 256 18.53 8.04 12.01
CA CYS A 256 17.76 9.19 12.47
C CYS A 256 16.94 9.82 11.34
N ILE A 257 15.80 10.45 11.67
CA ILE A 257 14.82 10.99 10.72
C ILE A 257 15.49 11.82 9.61
N SER A 258 16.38 12.74 10.01
CA SER A 258 17.10 13.65 9.09
C SER A 258 17.91 12.92 8.00
N ARG A 259 18.36 11.70 8.27
CA ARG A 259 19.17 10.90 7.33
C ARG A 259 18.35 9.99 6.44
N VAL A 260 17.13 9.64 6.85
CA VAL A 260 16.31 8.60 6.20
C VAL A 260 15.17 9.16 5.36
N VAL A 261 14.55 10.29 5.76
CA VAL A 261 13.33 10.82 5.09
C VAL A 261 13.53 11.13 3.60
N GLY A 262 14.73 11.57 3.22
CA GLY A 262 15.08 11.88 1.83
C GLY A 262 15.58 10.68 1.00
N LYS A 263 15.68 9.48 1.58
CA LYS A 263 16.27 8.32 0.91
C LYS A 263 15.37 7.68 -0.15
N PRO A 264 14.05 7.51 0.06
CA PRO A 264 13.17 6.97 -0.98
C PRO A 264 13.13 7.80 -2.26
N GLY A 265 13.27 9.12 -2.18
CA GLY A 265 13.32 9.99 -3.37
C GLY A 265 14.65 9.95 -4.14
N ARG A 266 15.69 9.33 -3.58
CA ARG A 266 17.06 9.30 -4.14
C ARG A 266 17.56 7.89 -4.48
N ASN A 267 16.78 6.86 -4.16
CA ASN A 267 17.15 5.46 -4.38
C ASN A 267 16.00 4.77 -5.09
N GLU A 268 16.31 3.91 -6.05
CA GLU A 268 15.31 3.10 -6.75
C GLU A 268 14.73 2.03 -5.84
N TRP A 269 15.54 1.52 -4.91
CA TRP A 269 15.15 0.48 -3.97
C TRP A 269 15.42 0.90 -2.53
N VAL A 270 14.44 0.65 -1.67
CA VAL A 270 14.49 0.92 -0.24
C VAL A 270 14.07 -0.35 0.50
N HIS A 271 14.87 -0.75 1.48
CA HIS A 271 14.53 -1.81 2.42
C HIS A 271 14.54 -1.25 3.84
N LEU A 272 13.50 -1.57 4.61
CA LEU A 272 13.24 -1.03 5.93
C LEU A 272 13.10 -2.18 6.91
N ALA A 273 13.99 -2.25 7.90
CA ALA A 273 14.00 -3.24 8.97
C ALA A 273 13.94 -2.54 10.33
N CYS A 274 12.73 -2.20 10.77
CA CYS A 274 12.49 -1.38 11.97
C CYS A 274 11.10 -1.65 12.57
N HIS A 275 10.78 -1.01 13.70
CA HIS A 275 9.42 -1.03 14.25
C HIS A 275 8.49 -0.18 13.40
N CYS A 276 7.28 -0.67 13.20
CA CYS A 276 6.15 0.08 12.69
C CYS A 276 5.25 0.45 13.86
N LEU A 277 4.79 1.69 13.89
CA LEU A 277 3.89 2.27 14.87
C LEU A 277 2.54 2.50 14.17
N PRO A 278 1.68 1.47 14.04
CA PRO A 278 0.40 1.62 13.36
C PRO A 278 -0.58 2.43 14.21
N ASN A 279 -1.19 3.46 13.63
CA ASN A 279 -2.33 4.16 14.22
C ASN A 279 -3.62 3.68 13.54
N ARG A 280 -4.37 2.82 14.23
CA ARG A 280 -5.57 2.18 13.66
C ARG A 280 -6.76 3.12 13.53
N THR A 281 -6.83 4.20 14.32
CA THR A 281 -7.90 5.20 14.24
C THR A 281 -7.57 6.28 13.22
N GLN A 282 -6.28 6.64 13.11
CA GLN A 282 -5.78 7.60 12.13
C GLN A 282 -4.65 6.98 11.29
N PRO A 283 -4.96 6.20 10.24
CA PRO A 283 -3.95 5.46 9.48
C PRO A 283 -2.81 6.32 8.90
N PHE A 284 -3.09 7.57 8.54
CA PHE A 284 -2.09 8.53 8.04
C PHE A 284 -1.13 9.05 9.12
N GLU A 285 -1.40 8.80 10.38
CA GLU A 285 -0.50 9.06 11.50
C GLU A 285 0.29 7.79 11.90
N SER A 286 0.17 6.70 11.15
CA SER A 286 1.06 5.54 11.32
C SER A 286 2.47 5.90 10.88
N ALA A 287 3.46 5.28 11.50
CA ALA A 287 4.85 5.66 11.30
C ALA A 287 5.81 4.48 11.31
N LEU A 288 6.98 4.68 10.74
CA LEU A 288 8.16 3.88 11.05
C LEU A 288 8.95 4.55 12.18
N ALA A 289 9.58 3.75 13.05
CA ALA A 289 10.35 4.24 14.20
C ALA A 289 11.87 4.27 13.92
N PRO A 290 12.43 5.39 13.43
CA PRO A 290 13.87 5.65 13.41
C PRO A 290 14.47 5.79 14.82
N HIS A 291 15.79 6.01 14.88
CA HIS A 291 16.53 6.08 16.15
C HIS A 291 16.04 7.16 17.10
N ASP A 292 15.70 8.32 16.57
CA ASP A 292 15.32 9.54 17.28
C ASP A 292 13.79 9.72 17.40
N THR A 293 13.02 8.65 17.18
CA THR A 293 11.58 8.65 17.51
C THR A 293 11.39 8.79 19.01
N LEU A 294 10.64 9.81 19.41
CA LEU A 294 10.29 10.03 20.80
C LEU A 294 9.25 8.98 21.25
N PRO A 295 9.30 8.53 22.53
CA PRO A 295 8.21 7.76 23.11
C PRO A 295 6.92 8.56 23.01
N SER A 296 5.86 7.92 22.50
CA SER A 296 4.60 8.56 22.16
C SER A 296 3.99 9.38 23.31
N ASN A 297 4.02 10.70 23.18
CA ASN A 297 2.97 11.60 23.65
C ASN A 297 2.62 12.50 22.47
N GLY A 298 1.63 12.08 21.68
CA GLY A 298 0.94 12.85 20.65
C GLY A 298 1.78 13.89 19.89
N SER A 299 2.13 13.56 18.65
CA SER A 299 2.74 14.44 17.63
C SER A 299 4.26 14.62 17.66
N SER A 300 4.80 14.60 16.43
CA SER A 300 6.14 15.01 15.98
C SER A 300 7.22 13.92 15.93
N GLY A 301 7.64 13.60 14.70
CA GLY A 301 8.87 12.86 14.39
C GLY A 301 8.66 11.42 13.92
N ALA A 302 7.91 11.25 12.84
CA ALA A 302 7.60 9.96 12.25
C ALA A 302 7.79 10.03 10.71
N ILE A 303 8.23 8.92 10.10
CA ILE A 303 8.36 8.75 8.64
C ILE A 303 7.19 7.95 8.13
#